data_AF-A0A821JM97-F1
#
_entry.id   AF-A0A821JM97-F1
#
_cell.length_a   1.000
_cell.length_b   1.000
_cell.length_c   1.000
_cell.angle_alpha   90.00
_cell.angle_beta   90.00
_cell.angle_gamma   90.00
#
_symmetry.space_group_name_H-M   'P 1'
#
loop_
_entity.id
_entity.type
_entity.pdbx_description
1 polymer ?
#
loop_
_entity_poly.entity_id
_entity_poly.type
_entity_poly.pdbx_seq_one_letter_code
_entity_poly.pdbx_strand_id
1 'polypeptide(L)'
;NPSIAPLFGAQIYRRAATLELDLDIKQQYEDHADQFDTHAMSIIDRCFDHDEHFAVDLLKRPAVAFNDVYPLKLARKATCKSFLASKCVQKYLDHQWFGNINYKRKAITFRVFLCSLFFPLIPIFSIFLPYVQKHKNVSEKLKRNYKYIE
;
A
#
# COMPACT_ATOMS: atom_id res chain seq x y z
N ASN A 1 -19.16 1.73 16.43
CA ASN A 1 -18.53 0.90 15.39
C ASN A 1 -18.57 -0.57 15.83
N PRO A 2 -19.42 -1.41 15.22
CA PRO A 2 -19.63 -2.80 15.64
C PRO A 2 -18.44 -3.74 15.41
N SER A 3 -17.54 -3.45 14.46
CA SER A 3 -16.37 -4.33 14.22
C SER A 3 -15.23 -4.11 15.21
N ILE A 4 -15.23 -3.02 15.98
CA ILE A 4 -14.15 -2.71 16.92
C ILE A 4 -14.15 -3.63 18.14
N ALA A 5 -15.32 -3.98 18.70
CA ALA A 5 -15.40 -4.84 19.87
C ALA A 5 -14.72 -6.21 19.65
N PRO A 6 -15.03 -6.96 18.57
CA PRO A 6 -14.33 -8.21 18.30
C PRO A 6 -12.83 -8.00 17.99
N LEU A 7 -12.43 -6.90 17.35
CA LEU A 7 -10.99 -6.59 17.17
C LEU A 7 -10.25 -6.37 18.49
N PHE A 8 -10.89 -5.76 19.48
CA PHE A 8 -10.34 -5.64 20.82
C PHE A 8 -10.23 -7.01 21.50
N GLY A 9 -11.25 -7.86 21.36
CA GLY A 9 -11.18 -9.25 21.82
C GLY A 9 -9.96 -9.97 21.25
N ALA A 10 -9.79 -9.94 19.92
CA ALA A 10 -8.63 -10.52 19.25
C ALA A 10 -7.28 -9.96 19.77
N GLN A 11 -7.22 -8.64 20.05
CA GLN A 11 -6.02 -8.03 20.61
C GLN A 11 -5.69 -8.56 22.02
N ILE A 12 -6.70 -8.72 22.87
CA ILE A 12 -6.53 -9.21 24.24
C ILE A 12 -6.03 -10.65 24.21
N TYR A 13 -6.68 -11.51 23.43
CA TYR A 13 -6.29 -12.92 23.31
C TYR A 13 -4.88 -13.11 22.73
N ARG A 14 -4.50 -12.38 21.67
CA ARG A 14 -3.12 -12.44 21.15
C ARG A 14 -2.09 -11.94 22.15
N ARG A 15 -2.43 -10.95 22.97
CA ARG A 15 -1.54 -10.51 24.05
C ARG A 15 -1.42 -11.55 25.15
N ALA A 16 -2.52 -12.19 25.53
CA ALA A 16 -2.48 -13.31 26.47
C ALA A 16 -1.60 -14.44 25.94
N ALA A 17 -1.75 -14.81 24.66
CA ALA A 17 -0.91 -15.81 24.00
C ALA A 17 0.59 -15.48 24.03
N THR A 18 0.97 -14.21 23.96
CA THR A 18 2.40 -13.81 24.06
C THR A 18 2.98 -13.92 25.47
N LEU A 19 2.13 -13.89 26.50
CA LEU A 19 2.54 -14.00 27.90
C LEU A 19 2.51 -15.45 28.41
N GLU A 20 1.77 -16.32 27.72
CA GLU A 20 1.58 -17.71 28.10
C GLU A 20 2.81 -18.57 27.75
N LEU A 21 3.24 -19.40 28.71
CA LEU A 21 4.38 -20.33 28.54
C LEU A 21 3.91 -21.72 28.09
N ASP A 22 2.72 -22.14 28.48
CA ASP A 22 2.11 -23.38 28.03
C ASP A 22 1.71 -23.26 26.55
N LEU A 23 2.27 -24.15 25.72
CA LEU A 23 2.05 -24.12 24.28
C LEU A 23 0.60 -24.47 23.89
N ASP A 24 -0.08 -25.33 24.65
CA ASP A 24 -1.45 -25.72 24.35
C ASP A 24 -2.42 -24.57 24.68
N ILE A 25 -2.27 -23.96 25.86
CA ILE A 25 -3.07 -22.78 26.25
C ILE A 25 -2.78 -21.60 25.32
N LYS A 26 -1.52 -21.40 24.96
CA LYS A 26 -1.12 -20.38 23.98
C LYS A 26 -1.84 -20.57 22.64
N GLN A 27 -1.88 -21.80 22.12
CA GLN A 27 -2.57 -22.11 20.88
C GLN A 27 -4.07 -21.83 21.00
N GLN A 28 -4.70 -22.22 22.11
CA GLN A 28 -6.11 -21.91 22.36
C GLN A 28 -6.37 -20.41 22.34
N TYR A 29 -5.51 -19.58 22.94
CA TYR A 29 -5.67 -18.13 22.88
C TYR A 29 -5.54 -17.57 21.47
N GLU A 30 -4.60 -18.06 20.67
CA GLU A 30 -4.50 -17.68 19.25
C GLU A 30 -5.76 -18.07 18.47
N ASP A 31 -6.28 -19.28 18.67
CA ASP A 31 -7.50 -19.77 18.01
C ASP A 31 -8.72 -18.89 18.36
N HIS A 32 -8.87 -18.51 19.63
CA HIS A 32 -9.93 -17.58 20.05
C HIS A 32 -9.74 -16.22 19.38
N ALA A 33 -8.51 -15.71 19.31
CA ALA A 33 -8.23 -14.43 18.66
C ALA A 33 -8.59 -14.46 17.17
N ASP A 34 -8.31 -15.56 16.47
CA ASP A 34 -8.62 -15.75 15.06
C ASP A 34 -10.13 -15.87 14.81
N GLN A 35 -10.88 -16.45 15.74
CA GLN A 35 -12.35 -16.45 15.69
C GLN A 35 -12.91 -15.03 15.81
N PHE A 36 -12.40 -14.23 16.75
CA PHE A 36 -12.80 -12.82 16.89
C PHE A 36 -12.42 -11.99 15.66
N ASP A 37 -11.23 -12.21 15.10
CA ASP A 37 -10.75 -11.58 13.87
C ASP A 37 -11.69 -11.88 12.69
N THR A 38 -12.02 -13.16 12.50
CA THR A 38 -12.96 -13.61 11.46
C THR A 38 -14.38 -13.04 11.68
N HIS A 39 -14.81 -12.93 12.94
CA HIS A 39 -16.10 -12.32 13.25
C HIS A 39 -16.13 -10.82 12.90
N ALA A 40 -15.06 -10.09 13.24
CA ALA A 40 -14.91 -8.68 12.87
C ALA A 40 -14.91 -8.48 11.34
N MET A 41 -14.21 -9.35 10.62
CA MET A 41 -14.18 -9.39 9.15
C MET A 41 -15.59 -9.56 8.59
N SER A 42 -16.33 -10.54 9.12
CA SER A 42 -17.69 -10.83 8.67
C SER A 42 -18.67 -9.67 8.91
N ILE A 43 -18.52 -8.94 10.02
CA ILE A 43 -19.33 -7.74 10.30
C ILE A 43 -19.03 -6.64 9.28
N ILE A 44 -17.75 -6.32 9.04
CA ILE A 44 -17.40 -5.22 8.14
C ILE A 44 -17.73 -5.55 6.68
N ASP A 45 -17.56 -6.81 6.26
CA ASP A 45 -17.92 -7.25 4.91
C ASP A 45 -19.44 -7.21 4.71
N ARG A 46 -20.26 -7.61 5.69
CA ARG A 46 -21.72 -7.44 5.61
C ARG A 46 -22.13 -5.97 5.53
N CYS A 47 -21.49 -5.10 6.32
CA CYS A 47 -21.74 -3.66 6.22
C CYS A 47 -21.37 -3.14 4.83
N PHE A 48 -20.27 -3.62 4.26
CA PHE A 48 -19.79 -3.23 2.95
C PHE A 48 -20.68 -3.72 1.81
N ASP A 49 -21.21 -4.94 1.91
CA ASP A 49 -22.16 -5.50 0.95
C ASP A 49 -23.50 -4.72 0.96
N HIS A 50 -23.88 -4.15 2.10
CA HIS A 50 -25.06 -3.29 2.21
C HIS A 50 -24.79 -1.85 1.72
N ASP A 51 -23.76 -1.19 2.24
CA ASP A 51 -23.37 0.17 1.88
C ASP A 51 -21.86 0.32 2.01
N GLU A 52 -21.20 0.35 0.85
CA GLU A 52 -19.76 0.51 0.73
C GLU A 52 -19.26 1.82 1.37
N HIS A 53 -19.94 2.94 1.15
CA HIS A 53 -19.50 4.23 1.66
C HIS A 53 -19.60 4.27 3.18
N PHE A 54 -20.72 3.77 3.72
CA PHE A 54 -20.90 3.66 5.16
C PHE A 54 -19.85 2.75 5.81
N ALA A 55 -19.56 1.58 5.22
CA ALA A 55 -18.56 0.66 5.75
C ALA A 55 -17.14 1.25 5.74
N VAL A 56 -16.78 1.98 4.68
CA VAL A 56 -15.50 2.69 4.61
C VAL A 56 -15.44 3.83 5.64
N ASP A 57 -16.53 4.56 5.84
CA ASP A 57 -16.63 5.56 6.91
C ASP A 57 -16.48 4.94 8.29
N LEU A 58 -17.04 3.76 8.49
CA LEU A 58 -16.91 3.00 9.72
C LEU A 58 -15.43 2.65 10.01
N LEU A 59 -14.66 2.28 8.98
CA LEU A 59 -13.21 2.06 9.09
C LEU A 59 -12.41 3.32 9.44
N LYS A 60 -12.89 4.49 9.00
CA LYS A 60 -12.23 5.79 9.21
C LYS A 60 -12.63 6.48 10.51
N ARG A 61 -13.72 6.07 11.15
CA ARG A 61 -14.21 6.70 12.39
C ARG A 61 -13.56 6.08 13.63
N PRO A 62 -13.06 6.89 14.57
CA PRO A 62 -12.59 6.39 15.85
C PRO A 62 -13.77 5.83 16.68
N ALA A 63 -13.55 4.76 17.44
CA ALA A 63 -14.54 4.36 18.44
C ALA A 63 -14.30 5.09 19.76
N VAL A 64 -15.24 5.97 20.10
CA VAL A 64 -15.29 6.66 21.39
C VAL A 64 -15.28 5.68 22.56
N ALA A 65 -15.97 4.53 22.42
CA ALA A 65 -16.03 3.49 23.44
C ALA A 65 -14.67 2.83 23.76
N PHE A 66 -13.66 3.03 22.91
CA PHE A 66 -12.34 2.42 23.07
C PHE A 66 -11.21 3.42 22.85
N ASN A 67 -11.27 4.57 23.53
CA ASN A 67 -10.23 5.60 23.55
C ASN A 67 -9.88 6.14 22.15
N ASP A 68 -10.90 6.42 21.35
CA ASP A 68 -10.79 6.96 20.00
C ASP A 68 -9.84 6.19 19.06
N VAL A 69 -9.73 4.87 19.29
CA VAL A 69 -8.90 4.02 18.45
C VAL A 69 -9.61 3.75 17.12
N TYR A 70 -8.86 3.89 16.04
CA TYR A 70 -9.31 3.55 14.69
C TYR A 70 -9.28 2.03 14.48
N PRO A 71 -10.31 1.43 13.86
CA PRO A 71 -10.39 -0.02 13.63
C PRO A 71 -9.19 -0.55 12.87
N LEU A 72 -8.78 0.16 11.80
CA LEU A 72 -7.65 -0.24 10.97
C LEU A 72 -6.32 -0.18 11.73
N LYS A 73 -6.15 0.83 12.60
CA LYS A 73 -4.95 0.98 13.45
C LYS A 73 -4.90 -0.13 14.49
N LEU A 74 -6.04 -0.49 15.07
CA LEU A 74 -6.18 -1.58 16.02
C LEU A 74 -5.89 -2.93 15.37
N ALA A 75 -6.54 -3.22 14.24
CA ALA A 75 -6.35 -4.45 13.48
C ALA A 75 -4.88 -4.66 13.11
N ARG A 76 -4.19 -3.61 12.66
CA ARG A 76 -2.74 -3.66 12.41
C ARG A 76 -1.93 -3.96 13.67
N LYS A 77 -2.25 -3.32 14.81
CA LYS A 77 -1.53 -3.53 16.08
C LYS A 77 -1.73 -4.94 16.64
N ALA A 78 -2.91 -5.51 16.42
CA ALA A 78 -3.25 -6.85 16.87
C ALA A 78 -2.94 -7.93 15.81
N THR A 79 -2.35 -7.58 14.67
CA THR A 79 -2.07 -8.51 13.55
C THR A 79 -3.32 -9.30 13.11
N CYS A 80 -4.46 -8.62 13.03
CA CYS A 80 -5.73 -9.19 12.58
C CYS A 80 -5.73 -9.42 11.06
N LYS A 81 -5.12 -10.52 10.61
CA LYS A 81 -4.90 -10.80 9.19
C LYS A 81 -6.21 -10.99 8.44
N SER A 82 -7.19 -11.68 9.02
CA SER A 82 -8.47 -11.95 8.37
C SER A 82 -9.25 -10.64 8.15
N PHE A 83 -9.32 -9.78 9.17
CA PHE A 83 -9.93 -8.47 9.03
C PHE A 83 -9.21 -7.58 8.02
N LEU A 84 -7.87 -7.59 8.00
CA LEU A 84 -7.10 -6.82 7.02
C LEU A 84 -7.32 -7.33 5.59
N ALA A 85 -7.55 -8.63 5.41
CA ALA A 85 -7.89 -9.26 4.14
C ALA A 85 -9.36 -9.10 3.74
N SER A 86 -10.20 -8.45 4.57
CA SER A 86 -11.61 -8.18 4.25
C SER A 86 -11.75 -7.39 2.95
N LYS A 87 -12.85 -7.62 2.23
CA LYS A 87 -13.13 -6.94 0.95
C LYS A 87 -13.19 -5.42 1.15
N CYS A 88 -13.80 -5.00 2.26
CA CYS A 88 -13.92 -3.60 2.63
C CYS A 88 -12.54 -2.93 2.81
N VAL A 89 -11.65 -3.55 3.59
CA VAL A 89 -10.31 -2.99 3.87
C VAL A 89 -9.45 -2.99 2.60
N GLN A 90 -9.45 -4.07 1.83
CA GLN A 90 -8.66 -4.15 0.59
C GLN A 90 -9.11 -3.08 -0.42
N LYS A 91 -10.42 -2.92 -0.63
CA LYS A 91 -10.93 -1.90 -1.55
C LYS A 91 -10.65 -0.48 -1.05
N TYR A 92 -10.72 -0.26 0.26
CA TYR A 92 -10.33 1.02 0.85
C TYR A 92 -8.85 1.32 0.63
N LEU A 93 -7.96 0.35 0.87
CA LEU A 93 -6.52 0.50 0.66
C LEU A 93 -6.18 0.70 -0.82
N ASP A 94 -6.85 -0.02 -1.72
CA ASP A 94 -6.72 0.17 -3.17
C ASP A 94 -7.11 1.61 -3.55
N HIS A 95 -8.25 2.11 -3.05
CA HIS A 95 -8.66 3.49 -3.29
C HIS A 95 -7.66 4.49 -2.71
N GLN A 96 -7.08 4.24 -1.53
CA GLN A 96 -6.05 5.12 -0.95
C GLN A 96 -4.74 5.08 -1.74
N TRP A 97 -4.36 3.91 -2.26
CA TRP A 97 -3.13 3.71 -3.02
C TRP A 97 -3.20 4.36 -4.41
N PHE A 98 -4.28 4.12 -5.15
CA PHE A 98 -4.45 4.64 -6.50
C PHE A 98 -5.03 6.07 -6.51
N GLY A 99 -5.67 6.51 -5.43
CA GLY A 99 -6.33 7.81 -5.36
C GLY A 99 -7.32 7.99 -6.52
N ASN A 100 -7.20 9.11 -7.25
CA ASN A 100 -8.02 9.40 -8.43
C ASN A 100 -7.53 8.70 -9.72
N ILE A 101 -6.47 7.90 -9.66
CA ILE A 101 -5.91 7.22 -10.83
C ILE A 101 -6.79 6.01 -11.13
N ASN A 102 -7.48 6.06 -12.28
CA ASN A 102 -8.36 4.98 -12.70
C ASN A 102 -7.55 3.79 -13.26
N TYR A 103 -7.05 2.93 -12.37
CA TYR A 103 -6.23 1.76 -12.67
C TYR A 103 -6.93 0.71 -13.55
N LYS A 104 -8.27 0.72 -13.63
CA LYS A 104 -9.04 -0.17 -14.51
C LYS A 104 -8.75 0.09 -15.99
N ARG A 105 -8.25 1.28 -16.32
CA ARG A 105 -7.77 1.60 -17.67
C ARG A 105 -6.30 1.18 -17.76
N LYS A 106 -6.04 -0.05 -18.22
CA LYS A 106 -4.67 -0.58 -18.45
C LYS A 106 -3.75 0.41 -19.17
N ALA A 107 -4.30 1.22 -20.07
CA ALA A 107 -3.59 2.27 -20.78
C ALA A 107 -3.05 3.39 -19.86
N ILE A 108 -3.73 3.74 -18.77
CA ILE A 108 -3.28 4.77 -17.81
C ILE A 108 -2.12 4.22 -16.97
N THR A 109 -2.24 3.00 -16.44
CA THR A 109 -1.16 2.36 -15.67
C THR A 109 0.10 2.21 -16.52
N PHE A 110 -0.05 1.79 -17.77
CA PHE A 110 1.06 1.73 -18.72
C PHE A 110 1.66 3.11 -19.01
N ARG A 111 0.82 4.14 -19.20
CA ARG A 111 1.30 5.52 -19.40
C ARG A 111 2.06 6.07 -18.20
N VAL A 112 1.61 5.80 -16.97
CA VAL A 112 2.32 6.22 -15.74
C VAL A 112 3.68 5.53 -15.66
N PHE A 113 3.75 4.23 -15.96
CA PHE A 113 5.00 3.49 -16.01
C PHE A 113 5.96 4.06 -17.07
N LEU A 114 5.47 4.31 -18.29
CA LEU A 114 6.27 4.92 -19.34
C LEU A 114 6.74 6.34 -18.96
N CYS A 115 5.86 7.19 -18.41
CA CYS A 115 6.25 8.52 -17.95
C CYS A 115 7.33 8.44 -16.86
N SER A 116 7.21 7.52 -15.90
CA SER A 116 8.23 7.33 -14.87
C SER A 116 9.57 6.84 -15.43
N LEU A 117 9.56 6.04 -16.49
CA LEU A 117 10.77 5.54 -17.15
C LEU A 117 11.43 6.60 -18.04
N PHE A 118 10.64 7.40 -18.75
CA PHE A 118 11.13 8.41 -19.67
C PHE A 118 11.49 9.73 -18.99
N PHE A 119 10.90 10.06 -17.84
CA PHE A 119 11.23 11.27 -17.08
C PHE A 119 12.74 11.44 -16.79
N PRO A 120 13.48 10.41 -16.32
CA PRO A 120 14.93 10.50 -16.14
C PRO A 120 15.73 10.47 -17.46
N LEU A 121 15.12 10.04 -18.57
CA LEU A 121 15.77 9.97 -19.89
C LEU A 121 15.75 11.31 -20.65
N ILE A 122 14.84 12.23 -20.30
CA ILE A 122 14.74 13.58 -20.88
C ILE A 122 16.05 14.39 -20.71
N PRO A 123 16.65 14.52 -19.50
CA PRO A 123 17.91 15.25 -19.34
C PRO A 123 19.10 14.55 -20.01
N ILE A 124 19.05 13.22 -20.14
CA ILE A 124 20.10 12.46 -20.84
C ILE A 124 20.06 12.81 -22.33
N PHE A 125 18.89 12.81 -22.96
CA PHE A 125 18.76 13.20 -24.37
C PHE A 125 19.16 14.66 -24.60
N SER A 126 18.77 15.59 -23.73
CA SER A 126 19.04 17.02 -23.92
C SER A 126 20.49 17.42 -23.66
N ILE A 127 21.20 16.75 -22.75
CA ILE A 127 22.59 17.10 -22.38
C ILE A 127 23.60 16.24 -23.15
N PHE A 128 23.34 14.94 -23.31
CA PHE A 128 24.32 14.00 -23.87
C PHE A 128 24.44 14.09 -25.40
N LEU A 129 23.33 14.30 -26.12
CA LEU A 129 23.38 14.41 -27.59
C LEU A 129 24.18 15.60 -28.11
N PRO A 130 23.99 16.84 -27.61
CA PRO A 130 24.82 17.96 -28.05
C PRO A 130 26.28 17.80 -27.59
N TYR A 131 26.53 17.13 -26.46
CA TYR A 131 27.88 16.82 -26.00
C TYR A 131 28.63 15.90 -26.98
N VAL A 132 27.99 14.82 -27.43
CA VAL A 132 28.57 13.87 -28.42
C VAL A 132 28.78 14.53 -29.78
N GLN A 133 27.84 15.36 -30.23
CA GLN A 133 27.96 16.12 -31.48
C GLN A 133 29.13 17.12 -31.44
N LYS A 134 29.27 17.85 -30.34
CA LYS A 134 30.37 18.80 -30.15
C LYS A 134 31.74 18.11 -30.21
N HIS A 135 31.87 16.94 -29.57
CA HIS A 135 33.12 16.17 -29.58
C HIS A 135 33.51 15.68 -30.99
N LYS A 136 32.54 15.17 -31.77
CA LYS A 136 32.78 14.79 -33.17
C LYS A 136 33.27 15.97 -34.01
N ASN A 137 32.63 17.12 -33.90
CA ASN A 137 32.99 18.32 -34.67
C ASN A 137 34.40 18.85 -34.34
N VAL A 138 34.81 18.81 -33.07
CA VAL A 138 36.17 19.18 -32.65
C VAL A 138 37.20 18.20 -33.20
N SER A 139 36.93 16.90 -33.15
CA SER A 139 37.84 15.88 -33.68
C SER A 139 38.07 15.99 -35.20
N GLU A 140 37.02 16.29 -35.96
CA GLU A 140 37.08 16.55 -37.40
C GLU A 140 37.88 17.82 -37.72
N LYS A 141 37.69 18.88 -36.92
CA LYS A 141 38.43 20.14 -37.09
C LYS A 141 39.92 19.97 -36.82
N LEU A 142 40.30 19.20 -35.81
CA LEU A 142 41.70 18.89 -35.50
C LEU A 142 42.36 18.06 -36.60
N LYS A 143 41.67 17.05 -37.14
CA LYS A 143 42.15 16.26 -38.29
C LYS A 143 42.38 17.12 -39.53
N ARG A 144 41.46 18.04 -39.82
CA ARG A 144 41.64 18.99 -40.94
C ARG A 144 42.84 19.90 -40.70
N ASN A 145 42.98 20.48 -39.51
CA ASN A 145 44.10 21.36 -39.19
C ASN A 145 45.47 20.66 -39.31
N TYR A 146 45.60 19.41 -38.85
CA TYR A 146 46.83 18.62 -39.03
C TYR A 146 47.18 18.36 -40.50
N LYS A 147 46.17 18.14 -41.34
CA LYS A 147 46.35 17.92 -42.79
C LYS A 147 46.83 19.15 -43.56
N TYR A 148 46.74 20.34 -43.00
CA TYR A 148 47.28 21.57 -43.60
C TYR A 148 48.70 21.90 -43.12
N ILE A 149 49.26 21.12 -42.19
CA ILE A 149 50.59 21.32 -41.62
C ILE A 149 51.61 20.32 -42.20
N GLU A 150 51.17 19.23 -42.85
CA GLU A 150 51.95 18.40 -43.78
C GLU A 150 51.91 18.96 -45.21
#